data_AF-A0A084QTF6-F1
#
_entry.id   AF-A0A084QTF6-F1
#
_cell.length_a   1.000
_cell.length_b   1.000
_cell.length_c   1.000
_cell.angle_alpha   90.00
_cell.angle_beta   90.00
_cell.angle_gamma   90.00
#
_symmetry.space_group_name_H-M   'P 1'
#
loop_
_entity.id
_entity.type
_entity.pdbx_description
1 polymer ?
#
loop_
_entity_poly.entity_id
_entity_poly.type
_entity_poly.pdbx_seq_one_letter_code
_entity_poly.pdbx_strand_id
1 'polypeptide(L)'
;MIPKPSRRDLTSACSWRPISMLSCLGKGLERLIARRLAWASIHYGTLHPQQCGALLKRSAVDLVAALIHDIEEAFARKQVVTLVTMDIQGAFDTVMWNRLALRLRE
;
A
#
# COMPACT_ATOMS: atom_id res chain seq x y z
N MET A 1 -15.03 7.00 -13.48
CA MET A 1 -15.13 6.05 -12.34
C MET A 1 -14.98 4.64 -12.88
N ILE A 2 -14.24 3.76 -12.21
CA ILE A 2 -14.04 2.36 -12.67
C ILE A 2 -14.96 1.42 -11.88
N PRO A 3 -15.75 0.55 -12.51
CA PRO A 3 -16.62 -0.41 -11.80
C PRO A 3 -15.80 -1.53 -11.15
N LYS A 4 -16.23 -2.00 -9.98
CA LYS A 4 -15.62 -3.18 -9.33
C LYS A 4 -16.13 -4.46 -10.03
N PRO A 5 -15.24 -5.39 -10.42
CA PRO A 5 -15.62 -6.54 -11.26
C PRO A 5 -16.60 -7.52 -10.60
N SER A 6 -16.70 -7.54 -9.27
CA SER A 6 -17.58 -8.45 -8.52
C SER A 6 -18.95 -7.86 -8.13
N ARG A 7 -19.23 -6.59 -8.44
CA ARG A 7 -20.45 -5.89 -8.01
C ARG A 7 -21.39 -5.69 -9.20
N ARG A 8 -22.56 -6.34 -9.17
CA ARG A 8 -23.57 -6.25 -10.24
C ARG A 8 -24.43 -5.00 -10.14
N ASP A 9 -24.66 -4.50 -8.92
CA ASP A 9 -25.50 -3.33 -8.68
C ASP A 9 -24.69 -2.04 -8.80
N LEU A 10 -24.75 -1.41 -9.97
CA LEU A 10 -24.01 -0.17 -10.29
C LEU A 10 -24.67 1.11 -9.73
N THR A 11 -25.86 0.98 -9.12
CA THR A 11 -26.56 2.09 -8.45
C THR A 11 -25.93 2.49 -7.13
N SER A 12 -25.18 1.58 -6.48
CA SER A 12 -24.47 1.88 -5.23
C SER A 12 -23.12 2.53 -5.50
N ALA A 13 -22.82 3.64 -4.82
CA ALA A 13 -21.52 4.31 -4.87
C ALA A 13 -20.36 3.37 -4.47
N CYS A 14 -20.60 2.39 -3.61
CA CYS A 14 -19.61 1.40 -3.16
C CYS A 14 -19.16 0.43 -4.26
N SER A 15 -19.91 0.34 -5.36
CA SER A 15 -19.59 -0.51 -6.52
C SER A 15 -18.55 0.10 -7.45
N TRP A 16 -18.13 1.34 -7.19
CA TRP A 16 -17.18 2.08 -8.00
C TRP A 16 -15.83 2.28 -7.30
N ARG A 17 -14.80 2.53 -8.12
CA ARG A 17 -13.50 3.08 -7.71
C ARG A 17 -13.43 4.52 -8.22
N PRO A 18 -13.51 5.53 -7.33
CA PRO A 18 -13.31 6.91 -7.73
C PRO A 18 -11.86 7.10 -8.19
N ILE A 19 -11.67 7.91 -9.23
CA ILE A 19 -10.34 8.30 -9.72
C ILE A 19 -10.38 9.79 -9.97
N SER A 20 -9.50 10.51 -9.31
CA SER A 20 -9.28 11.93 -9.52
C SER A 20 -8.18 12.12 -10.56
N MET A 21 -8.49 12.84 -11.64
CA MET A 21 -7.48 13.23 -12.62
C MET A 21 -6.91 14.59 -12.26
N LEU A 22 -5.61 14.65 -12.06
CA LEU A 22 -4.88 15.91 -11.92
C LEU A 22 -4.46 16.41 -13.30
N SER A 23 -4.20 17.72 -13.40
CA SER A 23 -3.55 18.28 -14.58
C SER A 23 -2.18 17.63 -14.81
N CYS A 24 -1.67 17.67 -16.05
CA CYS A 24 -0.36 17.07 -16.37
C CYS A 24 0.76 17.61 -15.47
N LEU A 25 0.75 18.92 -15.20
CA LEU A 25 1.69 19.56 -14.28
C LEU A 25 1.50 19.08 -12.83
N GLY A 26 0.25 18.99 -12.37
CA GLY A 26 -0.08 18.47 -11.03
C GLY A 26 0.36 17.02 -10.86
N LYS A 27 0.16 16.18 -11.87
CA LYS A 27 0.62 14.78 -11.87
C LYS A 27 2.15 14.68 -11.86
N GLY A 28 2.82 15.58 -12.57
CA GLY A 28 4.28 15.70 -12.53
C GLY A 28 4.80 16.03 -11.12
N LEU A 29 4.18 17.02 -10.47
CA LEU A 29 4.52 17.41 -9.09
C LEU A 29 4.22 16.29 -8.09
N GLU A 30 3.06 15.64 -8.19
CA GLU A 30 2.69 14.49 -7.34
C GLU A 30 3.75 13.39 -7.44
N ARG A 31 4.18 13.05 -8.66
CA ARG A 31 5.21 12.03 -8.90
C ARG A 31 6.56 12.42 -8.29
N LEU A 32 6.93 13.69 -8.36
CA LEU A 32 8.16 14.20 -7.76
C LEU A 32 8.12 14.08 -6.23
N ILE A 33 7.02 14.52 -5.61
CA ILE A 33 6.82 14.45 -4.16
C ILE A 33 6.82 12.99 -3.70
N ALA A 34 6.06 12.12 -4.36
CA ALA A 34 6.00 10.69 -4.02
C ALA A 34 7.38 10.02 -4.05
N ARG A 35 8.21 10.33 -5.07
CA ARG A 35 9.58 9.81 -5.16
C ARG A 35 10.47 10.31 -4.01
N ARG A 36 10.37 11.59 -3.65
CA ARG A 36 11.14 12.16 -2.53
C ARG A 36 10.73 11.54 -1.20
N LEU A 37 9.43 11.38 -0.97
CA LEU A 37 8.91 10.71 0.24
C LEU A 37 9.37 9.26 0.32
N ALA A 38 9.25 8.49 -0.76
CA ALA A 38 9.70 7.10 -0.79
C ALA A 38 11.21 6.97 -0.50
N TRP A 39 12.03 7.88 -1.03
CA TRP A 39 13.47 7.90 -0.74
C TRP A 39 13.74 8.27 0.72
N ALA A 40 13.09 9.31 1.25
CA ALA A 40 13.24 9.75 2.63
C ALA A 40 12.82 8.65 3.63
N SER A 41 11.73 7.93 3.35
CA SER A 41 11.28 6.83 4.20
C SER A 41 12.30 5.70 4.33
N ILE A 42 13.03 5.42 3.25
CA ILE A 42 14.09 4.41 3.24
C ILE A 42 15.35 4.97 3.93
N HIS A 43 15.75 6.19 3.60
CA HIS A 43 16.96 6.80 4.11
C HIS A 43 16.94 7.00 5.63
N TYR A 44 15.81 7.46 6.17
CA TYR A 44 15.62 7.68 7.60
C TYR A 44 15.02 6.47 8.34
N GLY A 45 14.71 5.38 7.63
CA GLY A 45 14.16 4.16 8.26
C GLY A 45 12.81 4.37 8.95
N THR A 46 11.96 5.29 8.44
CA THR A 46 10.67 5.60 9.08
C THR A 46 9.61 4.50 8.90
N LEU A 47 9.79 3.65 7.88
CA LEU A 47 8.90 2.52 7.59
C LEU A 47 9.53 1.20 8.00
N HIS A 48 8.69 0.22 8.31
CA HIS A 48 9.15 -1.11 8.67
C HIS A 48 9.97 -1.76 7.53
N PRO A 49 11.08 -2.46 7.83
CA PRO A 49 11.91 -3.08 6.80
C PRO A 49 11.18 -4.06 5.88
N GLN A 50 10.12 -4.72 6.35
CA GLN A 50 9.30 -5.65 5.55
C GLN A 50 8.20 -4.95 4.72
N GLN A 51 8.04 -3.62 4.81
CA GLN A 51 7.09 -2.92 3.96
C GLN A 51 7.63 -2.86 2.53
N CYS A 52 6.94 -3.53 1.59
CA CYS A 52 7.35 -3.54 0.17
C CYS A 52 6.49 -2.63 -0.72
N GLY A 53 5.29 -2.24 -0.25
CA GLY A 53 4.36 -1.42 -1.02
C GLY A 53 4.81 0.03 -1.18
N ALA A 54 4.66 0.57 -2.40
CA ALA A 54 4.91 1.98 -2.74
C ALA A 54 6.34 2.50 -2.47
N LEU A 55 7.32 1.59 -2.32
CA LEU A 55 8.72 1.93 -2.07
C LEU A 55 9.60 1.64 -3.27
N LEU A 56 10.68 2.40 -3.37
CA LEU A 56 11.68 2.24 -4.43
C LEU A 56 12.41 0.91 -4.25
N LYS A 57 12.60 0.19 -5.36
CA LYS A 57 13.37 -1.07 -5.42
C LYS A 57 12.85 -2.20 -4.51
N ARG A 58 11.58 -2.16 -4.12
CA ARG A 58 10.89 -3.27 -3.45
C ARG A 58 9.71 -3.71 -4.30
N SER A 59 9.55 -5.02 -4.43
CA SER A 59 8.50 -5.62 -5.24
C SER A 59 7.61 -6.54 -4.40
N ALA A 60 6.42 -6.85 -4.94
CA ALA A 60 5.57 -7.86 -4.34
C ALA A 60 6.24 -9.25 -4.34
N VAL A 61 7.13 -9.50 -5.31
CA VAL A 61 7.90 -10.76 -5.40
C VAL A 61 8.83 -10.90 -4.21
N ASP A 62 9.51 -9.83 -3.80
CA ASP A 62 10.40 -9.85 -2.63
C ASP A 62 9.63 -10.19 -1.34
N LEU A 63 8.41 -9.65 -1.19
CA LEU A 63 7.55 -9.94 -0.05
C LEU A 63 7.08 -11.40 -0.04
N VAL A 64 6.72 -11.94 -1.21
CA VAL A 64 6.33 -13.35 -1.34
C VAL A 64 7.53 -14.28 -1.09
N ALA A 65 8.71 -13.94 -1.58
CA ALA A 65 9.93 -14.71 -1.34
C ALA A 65 10.28 -14.75 0.15
N ALA A 66 10.18 -13.62 0.86
CA ALA A 66 10.37 -13.57 2.31
C ALA A 66 9.32 -14.44 3.04
N LEU A 67 8.05 -14.37 2.64
CA LEU A 67 7.00 -15.21 3.22
C LEU A 67 7.26 -16.72 3.00
N ILE A 68 7.67 -17.11 1.79
CA ILE A 68 8.00 -18.51 1.48
C ILE A 68 9.15 -18.99 2.36
N HIS A 69 10.19 -18.16 2.51
CA HIS A 69 11.32 -18.48 3.37
C HIS A 69 10.89 -18.73 4.82
N ASP A 70 10.06 -17.86 5.39
CA ASP A 70 9.55 -18.01 6.75
C ASP A 70 8.71 -19.30 6.91
N ILE A 71 7.94 -19.66 5.89
CA ILE A 71 7.14 -20.90 5.87
C ILE A 71 8.04 -22.14 5.84
N GLU A 72 9.03 -22.15 4.95
CA GLU A 72 9.97 -23.26 4.81
C GLU A 72 10.78 -23.47 6.10
N GLU A 73 11.21 -22.39 6.74
CA GLU A 73 11.93 -22.45 8.02
C GLU A 73 11.06 -23.02 9.15
N ALA A 74 9.80 -22.60 9.24
CA ALA A 74 8.86 -23.14 10.22
C ALA A 74 8.58 -24.64 9.99
N PHE A 75 8.45 -25.07 8.74
CA PHE A 75 8.28 -26.48 8.40
C PHE A 75 9.51 -27.31 8.72
N ALA A 76 10.73 -26.80 8.48
CA ALA A 76 11.97 -27.46 8.87
C ALA A 76 12.03 -27.68 10.40
N ARG A 77 11.45 -26.78 11.18
CA ARG A 77 11.33 -26.86 12.65
C ARG A 77 10.12 -27.67 13.14
N LYS A 78 9.37 -28.31 12.24
CA LYS A 78 8.12 -29.05 12.53
C LYS A 78 7.05 -28.19 13.23
N GLN A 79 7.03 -26.90 12.93
CA GLN A 79 6.04 -25.95 13.45
C GLN A 79 4.85 -25.83 12.50
N VAL A 80 3.72 -25.35 13.02
CA VAL A 80 2.53 -25.04 12.22
C VAL A 80 2.56 -23.56 11.86
N VAL A 81 2.36 -23.25 10.58
CA VAL A 81 2.25 -21.88 10.08
C VAL A 81 0.78 -21.49 10.01
N THR A 82 0.43 -20.30 10.51
CA THR A 82 -0.87 -19.66 10.30
C THR A 82 -0.67 -18.28 9.71
N LEU A 83 -1.34 -17.98 8.59
CA LEU A 83 -1.29 -16.68 7.93
C LEU A 83 -2.57 -15.89 8.21
N VAL A 84 -2.42 -14.67 8.73
CA VAL A 84 -3.52 -13.72 8.90
C VAL A 84 -3.33 -12.59 7.89
N THR A 85 -4.32 -12.39 7.02
CA THR A 85 -4.34 -11.30 6.04
C THR A 85 -5.36 -10.25 6.45
N MET A 86 -5.05 -8.98 6.18
CA MET A 86 -5.91 -7.84 6.48
C MET A 86 -5.98 -6.93 5.26
N ASP A 87 -7.17 -6.45 4.94
CA ASP A 87 -7.41 -5.44 3.91
C ASP A 87 -8.22 -4.28 4.49
N ILE A 88 -7.90 -3.06 4.09
CA ILE A 88 -8.56 -1.84 4.58
C ILE A 88 -9.55 -1.37 3.54
N GLN A 89 -10.85 -1.38 3.90
CA GLN A 89 -11.89 -0.88 3.01
C GLN A 89 -11.74 0.63 2.79
N GLY A 90 -11.54 1.03 1.52
CA GLY A 90 -11.50 2.45 1.14
C GLY A 90 -10.30 3.20 1.73
N ALA A 91 -9.12 2.58 1.76
CA ALA A 91 -7.93 3.13 2.42
C ALA A 91 -7.58 4.58 2.02
N PHE A 92 -7.77 4.97 0.75
CA PHE A 92 -7.50 6.35 0.29
C PHE A 92 -8.64 7.32 0.58
N ASP A 93 -9.89 6.84 0.52
CA ASP A 93 -11.08 7.68 0.71
C ASP A 93 -11.35 7.98 2.19
N THR A 94 -10.84 7.13 3.09
CA THR A 94 -11.07 7.19 4.55
C THR A 94 -9.94 7.85 5.34
N VAL A 95 -8.97 8.46 4.66
CA VAL A 95 -7.81 9.09 5.32
C VAL A 95 -8.25 10.27 6.19
N MET A 96 -7.82 10.26 7.45
CA MET A 96 -7.98 11.38 8.37
C MET A 96 -6.93 12.46 8.10
N TRP A 97 -7.34 13.53 7.39
CA TRP A 97 -6.46 14.63 6.96
C TRP A 97 -5.61 15.23 8.09
N ASN A 98 -6.22 15.55 9.24
CA ASN A 98 -5.50 16.15 10.37
C ASN A 98 -4.41 15.22 10.91
N ARG A 99 -4.69 13.91 10.97
CA ARG A 99 -3.74 12.91 11.45
C ARG A 99 -2.61 12.70 10.46
N LEU A 100 -2.91 12.66 9.16
CA LEU A 100 -1.90 12.58 8.11
C LEU A 100 -0.97 13.80 8.15
N ALA A 101 -1.52 15.01 8.23
CA ALA A 101 -0.74 16.24 8.28
C ALA A 101 0.18 16.30 9.51
N LEU A 102 -0.29 15.83 10.67
CA LEU A 102 0.52 15.73 11.87
C LEU A 102 1.68 14.74 11.70
N ARG A 103 1.41 13.54 11.16
CA ARG A 103 2.45 12.52 10.91
C ARG A 103 3.48 12.90 9.85
N LEU A 104 3.16 13.81 8.94
CA LEU A 104 4.10 14.32 7.94
C LEU A 104 4.98 15.47 8.46
N ARG A 105 4.65 16.05 9.61
CA ARG A 105 5.43 17.15 10.24
C ARG A 105 6.44 16.64 11.26
N GLU A 106 6.16 15.50 11.89
CA GLU A 106 7.07 14.76 12.76
C GLU A 106 8.21 14.14 11.95
#